data_AF-B4R4N5-F1
#
_entry.id   AF-B4R4N5-F1
#
_cell.length_a   1.000
_cell.length_b   1.000
_cell.length_c   1.000
_cell.angle_alpha   90.00
_cell.angle_beta   90.00
_cell.angle_gamma   90.00
#
_symmetry.space_group_name_H-M   'P 1'
#
loop_
_entity.id
_entity.type
_entity.pdbx_description
1 polymer ?
#
loop_
_entity_poly.entity_id
_entity_poly.type
_entity_poly.pdbx_seq_one_letter_code
_entity_poly.pdbx_strand_id
1 'polypeptide(L)'
;MKTRQRLDYRNKLILAPMVRVGTLPMRLLALEMGADIVYTEELVDLKLLRSIRRPNPALGTVDFVDPSDGTIVFRTCAQETSRLVLQMGTSDARRALAVGMLLQRDISGLDINMGCPKEFSIKGGMGAALLADPDKAANILRTLCSGLDIPVTCKIRILPDVERTIDLVQKLAATGIAAIGIHARTRDERPQHPAHPEVLRAVAQAVDIPIIANGGSKNMHCYEDLRKFQLECGADSVMVARAAQINVSIFRPEGLLPMDELIKKYLRLCVDYDNAPHNAKYCVQSILREMQETPRGKRFLQCQTLQQICEIWELGEYCRRKQRELRTMGNSGRAEVKPPEALAKRQKLDEAAIAIAAEFDGIICRHMPFLRSTYPSDNQLPKTQLYVHAVKAGKSPPAYETQQCDKLFRSICTYDDQRFSSSYWEKNKKQAEQGAALVALLHLGQLEAEVLRDNGSLLN
;
A
#
# COMPACT_ATOMS: atom_id res chain seq x y z
N MET A 1 15.81 27.98 -13.52
CA MET A 1 14.84 27.11 -12.82
C MET A 1 13.45 27.47 -13.32
N LYS A 2 12.69 26.54 -13.94
CA LYS A 2 11.26 26.78 -14.16
C LYS A 2 10.60 26.86 -12.79
N THR A 3 10.00 28.00 -12.45
CA THR A 3 9.20 28.15 -11.22
C THR A 3 8.07 27.13 -11.26
N ARG A 4 8.09 26.18 -10.32
CA ARG A 4 7.05 25.15 -10.20
C ARG A 4 5.73 25.85 -9.87
N GLN A 5 4.70 25.62 -10.67
CA GLN A 5 3.39 26.19 -10.41
C GLN A 5 2.89 25.69 -9.04
N ARG A 6 2.55 26.62 -8.15
CA ARG A 6 1.98 26.33 -6.83
C ARG A 6 0.63 25.64 -7.01
N LEU A 7 0.36 24.58 -6.26
CA LEU A 7 -0.89 23.82 -6.36
C LEU A 7 -2.09 24.70 -5.96
N ASP A 8 -3.13 24.70 -6.79
CA ASP A 8 -4.40 25.37 -6.52
C ASP A 8 -5.48 24.35 -6.11
N TYR A 9 -6.22 24.66 -5.06
CA TYR A 9 -7.20 23.78 -4.43
C TYR A 9 -8.65 24.16 -4.75
N ARG A 10 -8.92 25.08 -5.67
CA ARG A 10 -10.29 25.46 -6.08
C ARG A 10 -10.80 24.62 -7.26
N ASN A 11 -12.07 24.24 -7.22
CA ASN A 11 -12.77 23.49 -8.28
C ASN A 11 -12.18 22.12 -8.64
N LYS A 12 -11.51 21.46 -7.70
CA LYS A 12 -10.78 20.20 -7.90
C LYS A 12 -11.57 18.97 -7.43
N LEU A 13 -11.36 17.86 -8.14
CA LEU A 13 -11.72 16.51 -7.73
C LEU A 13 -10.48 15.82 -7.13
N ILE A 14 -10.57 15.42 -5.86
CA ILE A 14 -9.40 15.04 -5.08
C ILE A 14 -9.52 13.60 -4.59
N LEU A 15 -8.49 12.76 -4.81
CA LEU A 15 -8.38 11.46 -4.15
C LEU A 15 -7.97 11.69 -2.68
N ALA A 16 -8.79 11.18 -1.76
CA ALA A 16 -8.54 11.32 -0.32
C ALA A 16 -7.34 10.49 0.16
N PRO A 17 -6.68 10.90 1.25
CA PRO A 17 -5.66 10.10 1.88
C PRO A 17 -6.28 8.86 2.53
N MET A 18 -5.75 7.68 2.19
CA MET A 18 -6.26 6.39 2.65
C MET A 18 -5.12 5.43 2.92
N VAL A 19 -4.90 5.09 4.20
CA VAL A 19 -3.89 4.12 4.63
C VAL A 19 -4.02 2.79 3.86
N ARG A 20 -2.91 2.29 3.33
CA ARG A 20 -2.77 1.16 2.39
C ARG A 20 -3.33 1.37 0.98
N VAL A 21 -4.34 2.22 0.79
CA VAL A 21 -4.97 2.40 -0.53
C VAL A 21 -4.22 3.45 -1.36
N GLY A 22 -3.84 4.57 -0.75
CA GLY A 22 -3.19 5.72 -1.39
C GLY A 22 -1.72 5.52 -1.77
N THR A 23 -1.33 4.30 -2.16
CA THR A 23 -0.01 4.00 -2.73
C THR A 23 0.06 4.44 -4.20
N LEU A 24 1.28 4.50 -4.76
CA LEU A 24 1.53 5.03 -6.12
C LEU A 24 0.56 4.48 -7.19
N PRO A 25 0.29 3.16 -7.29
CA PRO A 25 -0.61 2.65 -8.33
C PRO A 25 -2.03 3.22 -8.25
N MET A 26 -2.58 3.39 -7.05
CA MET A 26 -3.92 3.96 -6.91
C MET A 26 -3.95 5.45 -7.25
N ARG A 27 -2.90 6.19 -6.86
CA ARG A 27 -2.80 7.61 -7.17
C ARG A 27 -2.69 7.86 -8.67
N LEU A 28 -1.83 7.11 -9.36
CA LEU A 28 -1.72 7.19 -10.82
C LEU A 28 -3.02 6.80 -11.52
N LEU A 29 -3.68 5.73 -11.04
CA LEU A 29 -4.96 5.34 -11.60
C LEU A 29 -6.01 6.44 -11.37
N ALA A 30 -6.08 7.06 -10.20
CA ALA A 30 -6.98 8.18 -9.96
C ALA A 30 -6.74 9.36 -10.91
N LEU A 31 -5.47 9.72 -11.17
CA LEU A 31 -5.13 10.75 -12.15
C LEU A 31 -5.54 10.35 -13.57
N GLU A 32 -5.34 9.09 -13.97
CA GLU A 32 -5.82 8.57 -15.26
C GLU A 32 -7.36 8.63 -15.37
N MET A 33 -8.06 8.43 -14.25
CA MET A 33 -9.52 8.47 -14.18
C MET A 33 -10.09 9.89 -14.06
N GLY A 34 -9.27 10.94 -14.01
CA GLY A 34 -9.74 12.34 -13.98
C GLY A 34 -9.68 13.04 -12.62
N ALA A 35 -9.01 12.47 -11.61
CA ALA A 35 -8.70 13.22 -10.40
C ALA A 35 -7.68 14.34 -10.71
N ASP A 36 -7.89 15.52 -10.14
CA ASP A 36 -7.01 16.67 -10.32
C ASP A 36 -5.84 16.66 -9.34
N ILE A 37 -6.09 16.20 -8.11
CA ILE A 37 -5.13 16.14 -7.00
C ILE A 37 -5.24 14.76 -6.33
N VAL A 38 -4.10 14.19 -5.97
CA VAL A 38 -4.03 12.90 -5.28
C VAL A 38 -3.27 13.02 -3.98
N TYR A 39 -3.87 12.50 -2.90
CA TYR A 39 -3.21 12.42 -1.60
C TYR A 39 -2.54 11.05 -1.43
N THR A 40 -1.39 11.02 -0.74
CA THR A 40 -0.80 9.77 -0.24
C THR A 40 -1.68 9.16 0.85
N GLU A 41 -1.36 7.92 1.25
CA GLU A 41 -1.72 7.50 2.60
C GLU A 41 -1.11 8.41 3.69
N GLU A 42 -1.67 8.36 4.90
CA GLU A 42 -1.04 8.99 6.07
C GLU A 42 0.30 8.30 6.37
N LEU A 43 1.38 9.07 6.34
CA LEU A 43 2.73 8.62 6.67
C LEU A 43 3.22 9.31 7.95
N VAL A 44 3.76 8.54 8.89
CA VAL A 44 4.20 9.07 10.20
C VAL A 44 5.55 9.77 10.06
N ASP A 45 5.65 10.98 10.61
CA ASP A 45 6.85 11.83 10.56
C ASP A 45 8.14 11.10 10.96
N LEU A 46 8.12 10.35 12.06
CA LEU A 46 9.26 9.59 12.58
C LEU A 46 9.78 8.55 11.57
N LYS A 47 8.90 7.91 10.80
CA LYS A 47 9.29 6.93 9.77
C LYS A 47 9.84 7.64 8.53
N LEU A 48 9.28 8.80 8.16
CA LEU A 48 9.78 9.62 7.06
C LEU A 48 11.14 10.25 7.34
N LEU A 49 11.37 10.78 8.55
CA LEU A 49 12.66 11.38 8.93
C LEU A 49 13.83 10.40 8.87
N ARG A 50 13.55 9.13 9.15
CA ARG A 50 14.54 8.06 9.05
C ARG A 50 14.81 7.64 7.61
N SER A 51 13.93 8.01 6.67
CA SER A 51 14.03 7.54 5.30
C SER A 51 15.05 8.32 4.49
N ILE A 52 15.70 7.64 3.54
CA ILE A 52 16.66 8.21 2.62
C ILE A 52 16.01 8.30 1.24
N ARG A 53 16.10 9.49 0.63
CA ARG A 53 15.66 9.74 -0.75
C ARG A 53 16.62 9.04 -1.73
N ARG A 54 16.10 8.09 -2.50
CA ARG A 54 16.84 7.29 -3.48
C ARG A 54 16.13 7.34 -4.85
N PRO A 55 16.73 7.95 -5.88
CA PRO A 55 16.27 7.80 -7.25
C PRO A 55 16.31 6.32 -7.69
N ASN A 56 15.30 5.87 -8.40
CA ASN A 56 15.20 4.52 -8.95
C ASN A 56 14.98 4.60 -10.47
N PRO A 57 16.07 4.65 -11.27
CA PRO A 57 16.00 4.83 -12.72
C PRO A 57 15.22 3.72 -13.44
N ALA A 58 15.30 2.49 -12.95
CA ALA A 58 14.63 1.34 -13.55
C ALA A 58 13.09 1.44 -13.47
N LEU A 59 12.55 2.05 -12.42
CA LEU A 59 11.11 2.32 -12.29
C LEU A 59 10.73 3.75 -12.74
N GLY A 60 11.70 4.61 -12.99
CA GLY A 60 11.45 6.05 -13.18
C GLY A 60 10.85 6.72 -11.94
N THR A 61 11.21 6.25 -10.73
CA THR A 61 10.66 6.72 -9.46
C THR A 61 11.70 7.39 -8.57
N VAL A 62 11.21 8.05 -7.52
CA VAL A 62 11.98 8.42 -6.34
C VAL A 62 11.39 7.66 -5.16
N ASP A 63 12.25 6.95 -4.44
CA ASP A 63 11.90 6.11 -3.30
C ASP A 63 12.44 6.74 -2.02
N PHE A 64 11.62 6.77 -0.97
CA PHE A 64 12.00 7.16 0.38
C PHE A 64 12.06 5.90 1.22
N VAL A 65 13.28 5.50 1.54
CA VAL A 65 13.60 4.16 2.03
C VAL A 65 14.08 4.22 3.47
N ASP A 66 13.45 3.49 4.37
CA ASP A 66 13.97 3.34 5.73
C ASP A 66 15.18 2.38 5.73
N PRO A 67 16.38 2.85 6.11
CA PRO A 67 17.57 2.02 6.12
C PRO A 67 17.61 1.02 7.28
N SER A 68 16.67 0.98 8.23
CA SER A 68 16.74 -0.08 9.27
C SER A 68 16.22 -1.44 8.79
N ASP A 69 15.32 -1.43 7.81
CA ASP A 69 14.59 -2.63 7.37
C ASP A 69 14.40 -2.70 5.85
N GLY A 70 14.84 -1.66 5.14
CA GLY A 70 14.71 -1.55 3.70
C GLY A 70 13.28 -1.28 3.21
N THR A 71 12.37 -0.88 4.09
CA THR A 71 11.01 -0.55 3.71
C THR A 71 10.98 0.71 2.85
N ILE A 72 10.34 0.62 1.69
CA ILE A 72 9.94 1.80 0.91
C ILE A 72 8.76 2.42 1.63
N VAL A 73 9.01 3.52 2.35
CA VAL A 73 8.02 4.27 3.12
C VAL A 73 7.11 5.06 2.18
N PHE A 74 7.71 5.63 1.14
CA PHE A 74 7.00 6.42 0.13
C PHE A 74 7.70 6.27 -1.22
N ARG A 75 6.92 6.18 -2.28
CA ARG A 75 7.39 6.12 -3.67
C ARG A 75 6.55 7.07 -4.51
N THR A 76 7.20 7.84 -5.36
CA THR A 76 6.56 8.78 -6.30
C THR A 76 7.25 8.79 -7.66
N CYS A 77 6.62 9.37 -8.66
CA CYS A 77 7.17 9.54 -9.99
C CYS A 77 6.77 10.90 -10.60
N ALA A 78 7.41 11.27 -11.71
CA ALA A 78 7.18 12.54 -12.38
C ALA A 78 5.73 12.76 -12.83
N GLN A 79 4.97 11.69 -13.12
CA GLN A 79 3.60 11.76 -13.64
C GLN A 79 2.60 12.37 -12.63
N GLU A 80 2.83 12.16 -11.34
CA GLU A 80 1.97 12.69 -10.27
C GLU A 80 2.58 13.87 -9.52
N THR A 81 3.90 14.10 -9.63
CA THR A 81 4.63 15.06 -8.79
C THR A 81 3.93 16.43 -8.74
N SER A 82 3.46 16.95 -9.88
CA SER A 82 2.78 18.25 -9.97
C SER A 82 1.41 18.30 -9.28
N ARG A 83 0.79 17.15 -8.97
CA ARG A 83 -0.57 16.97 -8.44
C ARG A 83 -0.61 16.19 -7.12
N LEU A 84 0.56 15.87 -6.55
CA LEU A 84 0.69 15.02 -5.38
C LEU A 84 0.74 15.84 -4.10
N VAL A 85 -0.12 15.48 -3.14
CA VAL A 85 -0.08 15.98 -1.76
C VAL A 85 0.31 14.83 -0.84
N LEU A 86 1.36 15.01 -0.04
CA LEU A 86 1.72 14.03 0.98
C LEU A 86 1.02 14.36 2.29
N GLN A 87 0.26 13.41 2.83
CA GLN A 87 -0.34 13.54 4.15
C GLN A 87 0.57 12.96 5.22
N MET A 88 0.90 13.77 6.21
CA MET A 88 1.74 13.41 7.35
C MET A 88 0.92 13.33 8.64
N GLY A 89 1.19 12.28 9.43
CA GLY A 89 0.85 12.24 10.84
C GLY A 89 2.04 12.77 11.67
N THR A 90 1.82 13.82 12.45
CA THR A 90 2.84 14.43 13.32
C THR A 90 2.22 15.05 14.55
N SER A 91 3.04 15.26 15.57
CA SER A 91 2.69 15.95 16.81
C SER A 91 3.77 16.95 17.25
N ASP A 92 4.69 17.32 16.36
CA ASP A 92 5.81 18.22 16.65
C ASP A 92 6.18 19.06 15.43
N ALA A 93 6.23 20.38 15.62
CA ALA A 93 6.46 21.33 14.54
C ALA A 93 7.84 21.21 13.89
N ARG A 94 8.89 20.90 14.67
CA ARG A 94 10.26 20.78 14.17
C ARG A 94 10.42 19.51 13.35
N ARG A 95 9.89 18.39 13.82
CA ARG A 95 9.86 17.14 13.05
C ARG A 95 9.08 17.30 11.75
N ALA A 96 7.90 17.92 11.82
CA ALA A 96 7.08 18.18 10.66
C ALA A 96 7.84 19.00 9.60
N LEU A 97 8.52 20.06 10.01
CA LEU A 97 9.31 20.90 9.11
C LEU A 97 10.48 20.13 8.48
N ALA A 98 11.20 19.34 9.27
CA ALA A 98 12.30 18.53 8.75
C ALA A 98 11.82 17.50 7.70
N VAL A 99 10.65 16.88 7.90
CA VAL A 99 10.02 16.01 6.89
C VAL A 99 9.64 16.80 5.64
N GLY A 100 9.02 17.98 5.81
CA GLY A 100 8.67 18.86 4.69
C GLY A 100 9.89 19.25 3.85
N MET A 101 10.98 19.63 4.50
CA MET A 101 12.26 19.98 3.85
C MET A 101 12.84 18.81 3.06
N LEU A 102 12.75 17.59 3.59
CA LEU A 102 13.21 16.36 2.93
C LEU A 102 12.41 16.07 1.64
N LEU A 103 11.10 16.35 1.63
CA LEU A 103 10.17 15.89 0.60
C LEU A 103 9.74 16.95 -0.42
N GLN A 104 9.86 18.25 -0.11
CA GLN A 104 9.24 19.32 -0.92
C GLN A 104 9.66 19.36 -2.40
N ARG A 105 10.79 18.72 -2.74
CA ARG A 105 11.26 18.58 -4.12
C ARG A 105 10.49 17.53 -4.94
N ASP A 106 9.84 16.59 -4.26
CA ASP A 106 9.19 15.42 -4.87
C ASP A 106 7.65 15.42 -4.71
N ILE A 107 7.10 16.41 -3.98
CA ILE A 107 5.64 16.58 -3.74
C ILE A 107 5.21 18.02 -4.07
N SER A 108 3.94 18.23 -4.40
CA SER A 108 3.37 19.56 -4.75
C SER A 108 2.63 20.23 -3.60
N GLY A 109 2.36 19.50 -2.51
CA GLY A 109 1.78 20.04 -1.29
C GLY A 109 2.02 19.10 -0.12
N LEU A 110 1.99 19.65 1.09
CA LEU A 110 2.12 18.90 2.34
C LEU A 110 0.85 19.08 3.18
N ASP A 111 0.25 17.98 3.61
CA ASP A 111 -0.97 17.99 4.41
C ASP A 111 -0.74 17.42 5.81
N ILE A 112 -1.34 18.02 6.83
CA ILE A 112 -1.32 17.48 8.20
C ILE A 112 -2.63 16.78 8.52
N ASN A 113 -2.54 15.49 8.89
CA ASN A 113 -3.69 14.75 9.37
C ASN A 113 -4.05 15.18 10.79
N MET A 114 -5.23 15.79 10.92
CA MET A 114 -5.85 16.17 12.19
C MET A 114 -7.19 15.47 12.41
N GLY A 115 -7.51 14.43 11.62
CA GLY A 115 -8.84 13.80 11.62
C GLY A 115 -8.85 12.31 11.99
N CYS A 116 -7.69 11.66 12.11
CA CYS A 116 -7.59 10.23 12.38
C CYS A 116 -8.00 9.89 13.82
N PRO A 117 -9.08 9.11 14.05
CA PRO A 117 -9.53 8.75 15.40
C PRO A 117 -8.91 7.44 15.90
N LYS A 118 -7.96 6.85 15.16
CA LYS A 118 -7.36 5.56 15.54
C LYS A 118 -6.47 5.73 16.77
N GLU A 119 -6.52 4.75 17.65
CA GLU A 119 -5.83 4.78 18.96
C GLU A 119 -4.33 5.05 18.86
N PHE A 120 -3.64 4.46 17.88
CA PHE A 120 -2.19 4.71 17.68
C PHE A 120 -1.89 6.19 17.36
N SER A 121 -2.79 6.86 16.63
CA SER A 121 -2.65 8.28 16.27
C SER A 121 -2.87 9.16 17.49
N ILE A 122 -3.92 8.88 18.26
CA ILE A 122 -4.26 9.59 19.51
C ILE A 122 -3.14 9.43 20.55
N LYS A 123 -2.65 8.22 20.79
CA LYS A 123 -1.54 7.96 21.73
C LYS A 123 -0.25 8.66 21.32
N GLY A 124 -0.01 8.82 20.02
CA GLY A 124 1.12 9.59 19.49
C GLY A 124 0.93 11.12 19.52
N GLY A 125 -0.23 11.60 19.99
CA GLY A 125 -0.59 13.02 19.97
C GLY A 125 -0.83 13.58 18.56
N MET A 126 -1.16 12.71 17.60
CA MET A 126 -1.41 13.01 16.18
C MET A 126 -2.90 12.88 15.85
N GLY A 127 -3.29 13.21 14.62
CA GLY A 127 -4.66 13.00 14.15
C GLY A 127 -5.67 13.78 14.97
N ALA A 128 -6.75 13.14 15.39
CA ALA A 128 -7.82 13.78 16.15
C ALA A 128 -7.38 14.34 17.52
N ALA A 129 -6.21 13.93 18.05
CA ALA A 129 -5.66 14.53 19.27
C ALA A 129 -5.25 16.00 19.05
N LEU A 130 -4.86 16.39 17.83
CA LEU A 130 -4.56 17.79 17.49
C LEU A 130 -5.81 18.67 17.51
N LEU A 131 -7.01 18.11 17.32
CA LEU A 131 -8.27 18.86 17.45
C LEU A 131 -8.57 19.24 18.90
N ALA A 132 -8.03 18.48 19.86
CA ALA A 132 -8.15 18.79 21.28
C ALA A 132 -7.14 19.85 21.75
N ASP A 133 -6.11 20.14 20.95
CA ASP A 133 -5.09 21.16 21.22
C ASP A 133 -4.88 22.05 19.96
N PRO A 134 -5.81 22.99 19.70
CA PRO A 134 -5.73 23.86 18.53
C PRO A 134 -4.49 24.76 18.49
N ASP A 135 -3.89 25.09 19.65
CA ASP A 135 -2.68 25.91 19.72
C ASP A 135 -1.46 25.14 19.20
N LYS A 136 -1.32 23.87 19.60
CA LYS A 136 -0.31 22.99 19.05
C LYS A 136 -0.51 22.76 17.55
N ALA A 137 -1.74 22.54 17.11
CA ALA A 137 -2.06 22.40 15.69
C ALA A 137 -1.64 23.66 14.90
N ALA A 138 -2.02 24.85 15.39
CA ALA A 138 -1.66 26.11 14.77
C ALA A 138 -0.13 26.35 14.75
N ASN A 139 0.58 25.97 15.82
CA ASN A 139 2.04 26.08 15.87
C ASN A 139 2.73 25.20 14.80
N ILE A 140 2.26 23.97 14.60
CA ILE A 140 2.75 23.07 13.55
C ILE A 140 2.53 23.72 12.18
N LEU A 141 1.31 24.19 11.90
CA LEU A 141 0.97 24.80 10.61
C LEU A 141 1.77 26.07 10.32
N ARG A 142 1.87 27.02 11.27
CA ARG A 142 2.67 28.24 11.09
C ARG A 142 4.12 27.94 10.77
N THR A 143 4.70 26.94 11.46
CA THR A 143 6.09 26.51 11.24
C THR A 143 6.26 25.97 9.80
N LEU A 144 5.32 25.18 9.32
CA LEU A 144 5.36 24.62 7.97
C LEU A 144 5.13 25.69 6.89
N CYS A 145 4.11 26.54 7.05
CA CYS A 145 3.78 27.61 6.11
C CYS A 145 4.92 28.61 5.96
N SER A 146 5.66 28.89 7.05
CA SER A 146 6.80 29.81 7.03
C SER A 146 8.08 29.17 6.49
N GLY A 147 8.19 27.83 6.56
CA GLY A 147 9.42 27.12 6.25
C GLY A 147 9.45 26.43 4.89
N LEU A 148 8.31 26.23 4.22
CA LEU A 148 8.23 25.46 2.97
C LEU A 148 7.81 26.32 1.78
N ASP A 149 8.36 26.01 0.60
CA ASP A 149 8.02 26.69 -0.66
C ASP A 149 6.71 26.18 -1.29
N ILE A 150 6.26 25.00 -0.85
CA ILE A 150 5.03 24.34 -1.31
C ILE A 150 3.83 24.69 -0.41
N PRO A 151 2.59 24.64 -0.93
CA PRO A 151 1.41 24.87 -0.12
C PRO A 151 1.27 23.82 0.99
N VAL A 152 0.86 24.29 2.16
CA VAL A 152 0.52 23.47 3.31
C VAL A 152 -0.99 23.43 3.48
N THR A 153 -1.55 22.25 3.68
CA THR A 153 -2.97 22.05 4.02
C THR A 153 -3.11 21.26 5.31
N CYS A 154 -4.33 21.16 5.82
CA CYS A 154 -4.64 20.18 6.85
C CYS A 154 -6.00 19.53 6.59
N LYS A 155 -6.17 18.33 7.13
CA LYS A 155 -7.44 17.60 7.07
C LYS A 155 -8.01 17.34 8.46
N ILE A 156 -9.20 17.87 8.73
CA ILE A 156 -9.90 17.77 10.03
C ILE A 156 -11.21 16.97 9.93
N ARG A 157 -11.85 16.78 11.07
CA ARG A 157 -13.27 16.42 11.22
C ARG A 157 -14.01 17.61 11.84
N ILE A 158 -15.32 17.70 11.63
CA ILE A 158 -16.15 18.69 12.34
C ILE A 158 -16.19 18.41 13.84
N LEU A 159 -16.47 19.45 14.62
CA LEU A 159 -16.79 19.33 16.05
C LEU A 159 -18.31 19.18 16.23
N PRO A 160 -18.80 18.76 17.42
CA PRO A 160 -20.24 18.61 17.67
C PRO A 160 -21.05 19.91 17.51
N ASP A 161 -20.38 21.06 17.64
CA ASP A 161 -20.97 22.39 17.60
C ASP A 161 -20.44 23.15 16.37
N VAL A 162 -21.33 23.89 15.70
CA VAL A 162 -21.02 24.54 14.42
C VAL A 162 -20.08 25.71 14.65
N GLU A 163 -20.38 26.54 15.66
CA GLU A 163 -19.62 27.72 16.05
C GLU A 163 -18.20 27.32 16.44
N ARG A 164 -18.03 26.27 17.24
CA ARG A 164 -16.71 25.73 17.58
C ARG A 164 -15.97 25.19 16.36
N THR A 165 -16.67 24.64 15.37
CA THR A 165 -16.05 24.20 14.12
C THR A 165 -15.56 25.41 13.33
N ILE A 166 -16.35 26.48 13.24
CA ILE A 166 -15.98 27.74 12.59
C ILE A 166 -14.76 28.36 13.27
N ASP A 167 -14.77 28.51 14.60
CA ASP A 167 -13.66 29.06 15.39
C ASP A 167 -12.35 28.30 15.15
N LEU A 168 -12.43 26.96 15.15
CA LEU A 168 -11.29 26.11 14.86
C LEU A 168 -10.75 26.36 13.44
N VAL A 169 -11.63 26.38 12.43
CA VAL A 169 -11.22 26.57 11.04
C VAL A 169 -10.63 27.95 10.82
N GLN A 170 -11.20 29.01 11.40
CA GLN A 170 -10.65 30.37 11.36
C GLN A 170 -9.25 30.43 11.99
N LYS A 171 -9.07 29.80 13.16
CA LYS A 171 -7.77 29.72 13.82
C LYS A 171 -6.72 29.00 12.97
N LEU A 172 -7.08 27.90 12.30
CA LEU A 172 -6.17 27.18 11.42
C LEU A 172 -5.92 27.95 10.12
N ALA A 173 -6.92 28.62 9.54
CA ALA A 173 -6.78 29.44 8.34
C ALA A 173 -5.79 30.60 8.56
N ALA A 174 -5.84 31.24 9.72
CA ALA A 174 -4.92 32.33 10.11
C ALA A 174 -3.44 31.91 10.18
N THR A 175 -3.12 30.62 10.09
CA THR A 175 -1.73 30.12 10.05
C THR A 175 -1.09 30.24 8.66
N GLY A 176 -1.87 30.57 7.62
CA GLY A 176 -1.40 30.70 6.24
C GLY A 176 -1.53 29.42 5.39
N ILE A 177 -2.30 28.42 5.84
CA ILE A 177 -2.59 27.22 5.05
C ILE A 177 -3.30 27.58 3.74
N ALA A 178 -3.01 26.82 2.68
CA ALA A 178 -3.53 27.07 1.34
C ALA A 178 -4.96 26.54 1.12
N ALA A 179 -5.40 25.57 1.91
CA ALA A 179 -6.74 24.98 1.90
C ALA A 179 -6.93 24.10 3.14
N ILE A 180 -8.19 23.76 3.44
CA ILE A 180 -8.54 22.82 4.52
C ILE A 180 -9.53 21.76 4.05
N GLY A 181 -9.18 20.49 4.28
CA GLY A 181 -10.08 19.37 4.04
C GLY A 181 -10.92 19.07 5.27
N ILE A 182 -12.24 19.07 5.14
CA ILE A 182 -13.15 18.86 6.27
C ILE A 182 -13.97 17.60 6.02
N HIS A 183 -13.80 16.60 6.87
CA HIS A 183 -14.70 15.47 6.91
C HIS A 183 -15.97 15.87 7.67
N ALA A 184 -17.10 15.86 6.98
CA ALA A 184 -18.43 16.24 7.47
C ALA A 184 -19.03 15.23 8.48
N ARG A 185 -18.22 14.69 9.37
CA ARG A 185 -18.61 13.84 10.49
C ARG A 185 -17.70 14.15 11.68
N THR A 186 -18.27 14.12 12.87
CA THR A 186 -17.54 14.21 14.13
C THR A 186 -16.63 13.00 14.32
N ARG A 187 -15.75 13.05 15.32
CA ARG A 187 -14.80 11.96 15.63
C ARG A 187 -15.50 10.62 15.88
N ASP A 188 -16.61 10.65 16.62
CA ASP A 188 -17.27 9.44 17.14
C ASP A 188 -18.25 8.84 16.11
N GLU A 189 -18.60 9.62 15.10
CA GLU A 189 -19.43 9.16 13.99
C GLU A 189 -18.69 8.23 13.02
N ARG A 190 -19.35 7.11 12.77
CA ARG A 190 -18.91 6.02 11.90
C ARG A 190 -19.45 6.16 10.46
N PRO A 191 -18.87 5.44 9.48
CA PRO A 191 -19.29 5.45 8.08
C PRO A 191 -20.79 5.29 7.78
N GLN A 192 -21.55 4.63 8.65
CA GLN A 192 -23.00 4.44 8.53
C GLN A 192 -23.83 5.69 8.88
N HIS A 193 -23.30 6.55 9.75
CA HIS A 193 -23.94 7.82 10.14
C HIS A 193 -23.97 8.77 8.95
N PRO A 194 -24.98 9.66 8.87
CA PRO A 194 -25.04 10.68 7.83
C PRO A 194 -23.81 11.60 7.86
N ALA A 195 -23.61 12.33 6.77
CA ALA A 195 -22.66 13.44 6.75
C ALA A 195 -23.43 14.74 7.02
N HIS A 196 -22.74 15.77 7.49
CA HIS A 196 -23.27 17.07 7.89
C HIS A 196 -22.83 18.19 6.92
N PRO A 197 -23.35 18.23 5.68
CA PRO A 197 -22.99 19.24 4.69
C PRO A 197 -23.35 20.67 5.11
N GLU A 198 -24.39 20.83 5.94
CA GLU A 198 -24.81 22.12 6.49
C GLU A 198 -23.71 22.79 7.33
N VAL A 199 -22.93 22.00 8.08
CA VAL A 199 -21.80 22.49 8.88
C VAL A 199 -20.68 22.99 7.96
N LEU A 200 -20.37 22.25 6.89
CA LEU A 200 -19.37 22.66 5.91
C LEU A 200 -19.77 23.94 5.19
N ARG A 201 -21.06 24.11 4.88
CA ARG A 201 -21.59 25.33 4.25
C ARG A 201 -21.45 26.55 5.16
N ALA A 202 -21.74 26.40 6.46
CA ALA A 202 -21.53 27.48 7.43
C ALA A 202 -20.04 27.84 7.54
N VAL A 203 -19.15 26.84 7.56
CA VAL A 203 -17.70 27.07 7.57
C VAL A 203 -17.22 27.77 6.30
N ALA A 204 -17.67 27.35 5.11
CA ALA A 204 -17.26 27.93 3.84
C ALA A 204 -17.66 29.41 3.69
N GLN A 205 -18.72 29.84 4.37
CA GLN A 205 -19.13 31.25 4.44
C GLN A 205 -18.28 32.08 5.41
N ALA A 206 -17.56 31.43 6.33
CA ALA A 206 -16.86 32.08 7.43
C ALA A 206 -15.34 32.25 7.22
N VAL A 207 -14.78 31.71 6.12
CA VAL A 207 -13.35 31.80 5.78
C VAL A 207 -13.11 31.98 4.28
N ASP A 208 -12.01 32.64 3.93
CA ASP A 208 -11.64 32.92 2.52
C ASP A 208 -10.77 31.84 1.86
N ILE A 209 -10.22 30.91 2.67
CA ILE A 209 -9.40 29.81 2.15
C ILE A 209 -10.27 28.72 1.52
N PRO A 210 -9.80 28.03 0.47
CA PRO A 210 -10.54 26.92 -0.13
C PRO A 210 -10.94 25.83 0.87
N ILE A 211 -12.23 25.47 0.87
CA ILE A 211 -12.76 24.33 1.61
C ILE A 211 -12.82 23.11 0.69
N ILE A 212 -12.31 21.97 1.18
CA ILE A 212 -12.39 20.69 0.48
C ILE A 212 -13.37 19.77 1.22
N ALA A 213 -14.55 19.56 0.64
CA ALA A 213 -15.59 18.73 1.24
C ALA A 213 -15.24 17.23 1.21
N ASN A 214 -15.42 16.54 2.33
CA ASN A 214 -15.18 15.10 2.44
C ASN A 214 -16.28 14.42 3.28
N GLY A 215 -16.54 13.14 2.99
CA GLY A 215 -17.46 12.30 3.78
C GLY A 215 -18.68 11.77 3.04
N GLY A 216 -18.94 12.25 1.82
CA GLY A 216 -20.14 11.92 1.03
C GLY A 216 -20.14 10.56 0.34
N SER A 217 -19.06 9.76 0.41
CA SER A 217 -18.90 8.53 -0.40
C SER A 217 -20.01 7.48 -0.29
N LYS A 218 -20.87 7.51 0.74
CA LYS A 218 -22.02 6.59 0.84
C LYS A 218 -23.07 6.87 -0.25
N ASN A 219 -23.16 8.12 -0.68
CA ASN A 219 -24.17 8.63 -1.61
C ASN A 219 -23.53 9.03 -2.96
N MET A 220 -22.33 8.55 -3.27
CA MET A 220 -21.62 8.82 -4.52
C MET A 220 -21.57 7.55 -5.34
N HIS A 221 -22.37 7.51 -6.39
CA HIS A 221 -22.54 6.37 -7.28
C HIS A 221 -22.08 6.68 -8.72
N CYS A 222 -22.07 7.96 -9.10
CA CYS A 222 -21.55 8.43 -10.38
C CYS A 222 -20.71 9.72 -10.24
N TYR A 223 -20.17 10.18 -11.36
CA TYR A 223 -19.34 11.40 -11.42
C TYR A 223 -20.10 12.65 -10.96
N GLU A 224 -21.38 12.77 -11.33
CA GLU A 224 -22.23 13.93 -11.02
C GLU A 224 -22.45 14.08 -9.51
N ASP A 225 -22.49 12.98 -8.76
CA ASP A 225 -22.64 13.00 -7.30
C ASP A 225 -21.48 13.70 -6.60
N LEU A 226 -20.29 13.72 -7.22
CA LEU A 226 -19.13 14.42 -6.68
C LEU A 226 -19.40 15.93 -6.64
N ARG A 227 -19.88 16.49 -7.76
CA ARG A 227 -20.23 17.92 -7.87
C ARG A 227 -21.48 18.25 -7.04
N LYS A 228 -22.46 17.35 -6.99
CA LYS A 228 -23.64 17.53 -6.14
C LYS A 228 -23.27 17.68 -4.67
N PHE A 229 -22.43 16.78 -4.13
CA PHE A 229 -21.99 16.86 -2.75
C PHE A 229 -21.10 18.09 -2.48
N GLN A 230 -20.25 18.46 -3.44
CA GLN A 230 -19.47 19.70 -3.38
C GLN A 230 -20.38 20.93 -3.18
N LEU A 231 -21.41 21.07 -4.03
CA LEU A 231 -22.36 22.18 -4.00
C LEU A 231 -23.20 22.17 -2.72
N GLU A 232 -23.64 21.00 -2.27
CA GLU A 232 -24.40 20.83 -1.02
C GLU A 232 -23.62 21.34 0.20
N CYS A 233 -22.31 21.11 0.21
CA CYS A 233 -21.40 21.58 1.26
C CYS A 233 -20.97 23.05 1.09
N GLY A 234 -21.34 23.73 -0.01
CA GLY A 234 -20.84 25.07 -0.32
C GLY A 234 -19.31 25.14 -0.47
N ALA A 235 -18.65 24.04 -0.84
CA ALA A 235 -17.20 23.92 -0.84
C ALA A 235 -16.57 24.17 -2.22
N ASP A 236 -15.31 24.63 -2.25
CA ASP A 236 -14.56 24.85 -3.48
C ASP A 236 -14.20 23.56 -4.21
N SER A 237 -14.00 22.47 -3.47
CA SER A 237 -13.53 21.18 -4.01
C SER A 237 -14.13 20.01 -3.25
N VAL A 238 -14.04 18.82 -3.83
CA VAL A 238 -14.50 17.57 -3.21
C VAL A 238 -13.39 16.53 -3.16
N MET A 239 -13.26 15.90 -2.00
CA MET A 239 -12.30 14.84 -1.72
C MET A 239 -13.02 13.51 -1.48
N VAL A 240 -12.66 12.48 -2.25
CA VAL A 240 -13.36 11.20 -2.32
C VAL A 240 -12.48 10.06 -1.79
N ALA A 241 -13.00 9.30 -0.82
CA ALA A 241 -12.28 8.18 -0.20
C ALA A 241 -12.90 6.83 -0.57
N ARG A 242 -13.94 6.39 0.15
CA ARG A 242 -14.50 5.03 0.03
C ARG A 242 -15.05 4.73 -1.37
N ALA A 243 -15.69 5.70 -2.03
CA ALA A 243 -16.21 5.50 -3.38
C ALA A 243 -15.06 5.23 -4.37
N ALA A 244 -13.98 6.02 -4.29
CA ALA A 244 -12.76 5.80 -5.08
C ALA A 244 -12.02 4.51 -4.71
N GLN A 245 -12.02 4.10 -3.43
CA GLN A 245 -11.46 2.82 -3.01
C GLN A 245 -12.17 1.61 -3.65
N ILE A 246 -13.49 1.70 -3.81
CA ILE A 246 -14.30 0.64 -4.42
C ILE A 246 -14.17 0.68 -5.94
N ASN A 247 -14.29 1.88 -6.53
CA ASN A 247 -14.10 2.08 -7.95
C ASN A 247 -13.52 3.48 -8.23
N VAL A 248 -12.21 3.55 -8.46
CA VAL A 248 -11.51 4.83 -8.67
C VAL A 248 -11.91 5.52 -9.97
N SER A 249 -12.59 4.81 -10.89
CA SER A 249 -13.22 5.45 -12.06
C SER A 249 -14.41 6.34 -11.73
N ILE A 250 -14.77 6.52 -10.44
CA ILE A 250 -15.76 7.53 -10.01
C ILE A 250 -15.39 8.96 -10.44
N PHE A 251 -14.11 9.21 -10.73
CA PHE A 251 -13.63 10.48 -11.28
C PHE A 251 -13.87 10.64 -12.79
N ARG A 252 -14.31 9.60 -13.50
CA ARG A 252 -14.50 9.64 -14.95
C ARG A 252 -15.86 10.23 -15.32
N PRO A 253 -15.92 11.30 -16.14
CA PRO A 253 -17.18 11.85 -16.61
C PRO A 253 -17.93 10.89 -17.55
N GLU A 254 -17.23 9.96 -18.22
CA GLU A 254 -17.87 8.95 -19.09
C GLU A 254 -18.52 7.79 -18.31
N GLY A 255 -18.44 7.81 -16.98
CA GLY A 255 -19.01 6.80 -16.10
C GLY A 255 -18.01 5.76 -15.59
N LEU A 256 -18.51 4.84 -14.76
CA LEU A 256 -17.69 3.84 -14.08
C LEU A 256 -17.18 2.78 -15.06
N LEU A 257 -15.90 2.40 -14.90
CA LEU A 257 -15.33 1.23 -15.55
C LEU A 257 -15.91 -0.06 -14.95
N PRO A 258 -16.09 -1.11 -15.77
CA PRO A 258 -16.32 -2.46 -15.29
C PRO A 258 -15.22 -2.91 -14.33
N MET A 259 -15.60 -3.66 -13.30
CA MET A 259 -14.70 -4.09 -12.21
C MET A 259 -13.42 -4.78 -12.71
N ASP A 260 -13.55 -5.72 -13.65
CA ASP A 260 -12.39 -6.48 -14.15
C ASP A 260 -11.45 -5.61 -14.99
N GLU A 261 -11.96 -4.63 -15.73
CA GLU A 261 -11.14 -3.66 -16.44
C GLU A 261 -10.36 -2.77 -15.46
N LEU A 262 -11.04 -2.29 -14.42
CA LEU A 262 -10.43 -1.49 -13.36
C LEU A 262 -9.31 -2.26 -12.65
N ILE A 263 -9.56 -3.52 -12.26
CA ILE A 263 -8.56 -4.37 -11.60
C ILE A 263 -7.37 -4.61 -12.54
N LYS A 264 -7.61 -4.90 -13.83
CA LYS A 264 -6.53 -5.07 -14.81
C LYS A 264 -5.65 -3.80 -14.92
N LYS A 265 -6.25 -2.61 -14.99
CA LYS A 265 -5.51 -1.33 -15.01
C LYS A 265 -4.69 -1.12 -13.73
N TYR A 266 -5.29 -1.33 -12.56
CA TYR A 266 -4.61 -1.21 -11.27
C TYR A 266 -3.43 -2.19 -11.13
N LEU A 267 -3.62 -3.46 -11.54
CA LEU A 267 -2.57 -4.47 -11.46
C LEU A 267 -1.41 -4.21 -12.42
N ARG A 268 -1.66 -3.63 -13.61
CA ARG A 268 -0.58 -3.18 -14.51
C ARG A 268 0.30 -2.14 -13.82
N LEU A 269 -0.29 -1.11 -13.22
CA LEU A 269 0.46 -0.12 -12.43
C LEU A 269 1.18 -0.75 -11.24
N CYS A 270 0.59 -1.76 -10.58
CA CYS A 270 1.28 -2.50 -9.53
C CYS A 270 2.53 -3.24 -10.04
N VAL A 271 2.48 -3.80 -11.26
CA VAL A 271 3.64 -4.47 -11.87
C VAL A 271 4.69 -3.43 -12.29
N ASP A 272 4.26 -2.37 -12.97
CA ASP A 272 5.16 -1.36 -13.55
C ASP A 272 5.97 -0.61 -12.49
N TYR A 273 5.39 -0.43 -11.31
CA TYR A 273 6.00 0.28 -10.20
C TYR A 273 6.42 -0.62 -9.04
N ASP A 274 6.56 -1.92 -9.26
CA ASP A 274 6.91 -2.92 -8.24
C ASP A 274 6.15 -2.66 -6.92
N ASN A 275 4.81 -2.77 -6.94
CA ASN A 275 3.95 -2.60 -5.77
C ASN A 275 3.84 -3.90 -4.96
N ALA A 276 3.65 -3.76 -3.65
CA ALA A 276 3.77 -4.88 -2.73
C ALA A 276 2.65 -5.89 -2.98
N PRO A 277 2.91 -7.20 -3.11
CA PRO A 277 1.86 -8.18 -3.32
C PRO A 277 0.74 -8.08 -2.29
N HIS A 278 1.09 -7.89 -1.01
CA HIS A 278 0.11 -7.74 0.07
C HIS A 278 -0.70 -6.43 -0.05
N ASN A 279 -0.10 -5.35 -0.56
CA ASN A 279 -0.77 -4.07 -0.78
C ASN A 279 -1.72 -4.13 -1.98
N ALA A 280 -1.23 -4.66 -3.11
CA ALA A 280 -2.03 -4.90 -4.31
C ALA A 280 -3.24 -5.79 -3.97
N LYS A 281 -3.01 -6.87 -3.22
CA LYS A 281 -4.08 -7.76 -2.74
C LYS A 281 -5.08 -7.04 -1.85
N TYR A 282 -4.65 -6.15 -0.96
CA TYR A 282 -5.57 -5.38 -0.12
C TYR A 282 -6.50 -4.47 -0.94
N CYS A 283 -5.96 -3.79 -1.95
CA CYS A 283 -6.76 -2.92 -2.82
C CYS A 283 -7.73 -3.73 -3.69
N VAL A 284 -7.28 -4.83 -4.30
CA VAL A 284 -8.16 -5.70 -5.10
C VAL A 284 -9.27 -6.34 -4.26
N GLN A 285 -9.00 -6.76 -3.01
CA GLN A 285 -10.06 -7.20 -2.09
C GLN A 285 -11.11 -6.11 -1.84
N SER A 286 -10.66 -4.85 -1.68
CA SER A 286 -11.56 -3.71 -1.47
C SER A 286 -12.49 -3.47 -2.67
N ILE A 287 -11.99 -3.70 -3.88
CA ILE A 287 -12.76 -3.62 -5.13
C ILE A 287 -13.74 -4.80 -5.24
N LEU A 288 -13.29 -6.02 -4.96
CA LEU A 288 -14.10 -7.24 -5.09
C LEU A 288 -15.29 -7.28 -4.13
N ARG A 289 -15.14 -6.79 -2.89
CA ARG A 289 -16.19 -6.85 -1.85
C ARG A 289 -16.79 -8.26 -1.72
N GLU A 290 -18.08 -8.44 -1.97
CA GLU A 290 -18.78 -9.74 -1.92
C GLU A 290 -18.33 -10.74 -3.00
N MET A 291 -17.72 -10.27 -4.09
CA MET A 291 -17.19 -11.14 -5.16
C MET A 291 -16.02 -12.00 -4.71
N GLN A 292 -15.49 -11.77 -3.50
CA GLN A 292 -14.49 -12.64 -2.86
C GLN A 292 -15.01 -14.07 -2.61
N GLU A 293 -16.33 -14.25 -2.45
CA GLU A 293 -16.93 -15.57 -2.20
C GLU A 293 -17.07 -16.43 -3.46
N THR A 294 -16.91 -15.83 -4.64
CA THR A 294 -16.92 -16.55 -5.92
C THR A 294 -15.72 -17.51 -6.03
N PRO A 295 -15.78 -18.54 -6.90
CA PRO A 295 -14.62 -19.42 -7.14
C PRO A 295 -13.36 -18.64 -7.57
N ARG A 296 -13.51 -17.57 -8.37
CA ARG A 296 -12.40 -16.68 -8.74
C ARG A 296 -11.87 -15.91 -7.52
N GLY A 297 -12.76 -15.35 -6.70
CA GLY A 297 -12.43 -14.64 -5.47
C GLY A 297 -11.65 -15.52 -4.48
N LYS A 298 -12.11 -16.76 -4.23
CA LYS A 298 -11.44 -17.73 -3.36
C LYS A 298 -10.04 -18.10 -3.86
N ARG A 299 -9.85 -18.30 -5.18
CA ARG A 299 -8.52 -18.50 -5.77
C ARG A 299 -7.62 -17.27 -5.57
N PHE A 300 -8.14 -16.07 -5.77
CA PHE A 300 -7.40 -14.83 -5.52
C PHE A 300 -6.99 -14.68 -4.04
N LEU A 301 -7.86 -15.05 -3.09
CA LEU A 301 -7.53 -15.05 -1.66
C LEU A 301 -6.39 -16.00 -1.29
N GLN A 302 -6.09 -17.01 -2.12
CA GLN A 302 -4.96 -17.92 -1.92
C GLN A 302 -3.63 -17.40 -2.48
N CYS A 303 -3.65 -16.38 -3.35
CA CYS A 303 -2.45 -15.83 -3.97
C CYS A 303 -1.50 -15.20 -2.94
N GLN A 304 -0.20 -15.42 -3.09
CA GLN A 304 0.86 -14.88 -2.23
C GLN A 304 1.76 -13.86 -2.94
N THR A 305 1.99 -14.04 -4.25
CA THR A 305 2.87 -13.19 -5.05
C THR A 305 2.06 -12.29 -5.98
N LEU A 306 2.69 -11.21 -6.47
CA LEU A 306 2.05 -10.32 -7.44
C LEU A 306 1.76 -11.05 -8.76
N GLN A 307 2.65 -11.95 -9.20
CA GLN A 307 2.44 -12.76 -10.40
C GLN A 307 1.17 -13.60 -10.30
N GLN A 308 0.95 -14.30 -9.18
CA GLN A 308 -0.26 -15.10 -8.98
C GLN A 308 -1.53 -14.24 -8.99
N ILE A 309 -1.47 -13.05 -8.38
CA ILE A 309 -2.59 -12.11 -8.43
C ILE A 309 -2.87 -11.70 -9.88
N CYS A 310 -1.83 -11.38 -10.65
CA CYS A 310 -1.95 -11.02 -12.06
C CYS A 310 -2.50 -12.16 -12.93
N GLU A 311 -2.17 -13.41 -12.65
CA GLU A 311 -2.69 -14.58 -13.39
C GLU A 311 -4.22 -14.71 -13.31
N ILE A 312 -4.83 -14.35 -12.17
CA ILE A 312 -6.30 -14.36 -12.02
C ILE A 312 -7.00 -13.44 -13.03
N TRP A 313 -6.32 -12.38 -13.48
CA TRP A 313 -6.81 -11.42 -14.47
C TRP A 313 -6.00 -11.44 -15.78
N GLU A 314 -5.40 -12.58 -16.14
CA GLU A 314 -4.72 -12.76 -17.45
C GLU A 314 -3.55 -11.79 -17.68
N LEU A 315 -2.91 -11.33 -16.60
CA LEU A 315 -1.74 -10.44 -16.63
C LEU A 315 -0.44 -11.16 -16.19
N GLY A 316 -0.46 -12.49 -16.06
CA GLY A 316 0.68 -13.28 -15.60
C GLY A 316 1.91 -13.12 -16.50
N GLU A 317 1.74 -13.25 -17.82
CA GLU A 317 2.81 -13.08 -18.80
C GLU A 317 3.38 -11.65 -18.79
N TYR A 318 2.49 -10.64 -18.75
CA TYR A 318 2.88 -9.23 -18.61
C TYR A 318 3.74 -9.01 -17.35
N CYS A 319 3.30 -9.57 -16.22
CA CYS A 319 4.00 -9.49 -14.95
C CYS A 319 5.41 -10.10 -15.04
N ARG A 320 5.54 -11.32 -15.57
CA ARG A 320 6.83 -11.99 -15.75
C ARG A 320 7.78 -11.22 -16.66
N ARG A 321 7.29 -10.77 -17.82
CA ARG A 321 8.07 -10.00 -18.79
C ARG A 321 8.59 -8.71 -18.16
N LYS A 322 7.71 -7.94 -17.51
CA LYS A 322 8.09 -6.66 -16.90
C LYS A 322 9.04 -6.83 -15.72
N GLN A 323 8.83 -7.85 -14.87
CA GLN A 323 9.76 -8.17 -13.78
C GLN A 323 11.15 -8.54 -14.30
N ARG A 324 11.24 -9.28 -15.41
CA ARG A 324 12.53 -9.61 -16.05
C ARG A 324 13.23 -8.34 -16.57
N GLU A 325 12.49 -7.48 -17.27
CA GLU A 325 12.98 -6.18 -17.76
C GLU A 325 13.54 -5.33 -16.61
N LEU A 326 12.77 -5.19 -15.52
CA LEU A 326 13.19 -4.43 -14.34
C LEU A 326 14.45 -5.01 -13.68
N ARG A 327 14.56 -6.35 -13.58
CA ARG A 327 15.78 -7.01 -13.08
C ARG A 327 16.99 -6.68 -13.96
N THR A 328 16.85 -6.73 -15.28
CA THR A 328 17.94 -6.37 -16.23
C THR A 328 18.35 -4.91 -16.09
N MET A 329 17.42 -4.01 -15.77
CA MET A 329 17.70 -2.60 -15.50
C MET A 329 18.28 -2.34 -14.09
N GLY A 330 18.60 -3.38 -13.32
CA GLY A 330 19.16 -3.26 -11.98
C GLY A 330 18.13 -3.00 -10.89
N ASN A 331 16.83 -3.08 -11.18
CA ASN A 331 15.80 -3.17 -10.16
C ASN A 331 15.58 -4.64 -9.80
N SER A 332 16.39 -5.11 -8.85
CA SER A 332 16.22 -6.37 -8.13
C SER A 332 14.99 -6.39 -7.21
N GLY A 333 14.13 -5.37 -7.32
CA GLY A 333 12.88 -5.18 -6.57
C GLY A 333 13.12 -4.75 -5.13
N ARG A 334 12.07 -4.81 -4.31
CA ARG A 334 12.18 -4.63 -2.85
C ARG A 334 13.19 -5.54 -2.14
N ALA A 335 13.67 -6.61 -2.77
CA ALA A 335 14.55 -7.61 -2.17
C ALA A 335 16.00 -7.13 -1.93
N GLU A 336 16.48 -6.12 -2.67
CA GLU A 336 17.82 -5.56 -2.47
C GLU A 336 17.83 -4.12 -1.95
N VAL A 337 16.80 -3.74 -1.20
CA VAL A 337 17.01 -2.65 -0.26
C VAL A 337 17.95 -3.16 0.84
N LYS A 338 19.26 -3.10 0.57
CA LYS A 338 20.35 -3.49 1.46
C LYS A 338 20.83 -2.26 2.22
N PRO A 339 20.57 -2.14 3.52
CA PRO A 339 21.08 -1.03 4.30
C PRO A 339 22.42 -1.38 4.97
N PRO A 340 23.32 -0.39 5.17
CA PRO A 340 24.57 -0.60 5.89
C PRO A 340 24.40 -1.01 7.37
N GLU A 341 23.27 -0.68 8.01
CA GLU A 341 23.08 -0.85 9.46
C GLU A 341 22.00 -1.90 9.85
N ALA A 342 21.09 -2.23 8.93
CA ALA A 342 20.15 -3.36 9.09
C ALA A 342 20.85 -4.73 9.08
N LEU A 343 22.16 -4.72 8.83
CA LEU A 343 23.06 -5.83 9.04
C LEU A 343 22.84 -6.42 10.44
N ALA A 344 22.71 -5.73 11.56
CA ALA A 344 22.66 -6.44 12.87
C ALA A 344 21.44 -7.36 13.10
N LYS A 345 20.25 -7.00 12.58
CA LYS A 345 19.01 -7.78 12.80
C LYS A 345 18.76 -8.79 11.69
N ARG A 346 19.11 -8.42 10.44
CA ARG A 346 19.18 -9.36 9.33
C ARG A 346 20.34 -10.32 9.54
N GLN A 347 21.49 -9.90 10.05
CA GLN A 347 22.58 -10.76 10.55
C GLN A 347 22.08 -11.63 11.67
N LYS A 348 21.22 -11.24 12.62
CA LYS A 348 20.69 -12.27 13.53
C LYS A 348 19.86 -13.35 12.83
N LEU A 349 19.10 -13.00 11.80
CA LEU A 349 18.32 -13.95 11.00
C LEU A 349 19.15 -14.68 9.94
N ASP A 350 20.19 -14.06 9.42
CA ASP A 350 21.13 -14.52 8.41
C ASP A 350 22.25 -15.31 9.10
N GLU A 351 22.67 -14.98 10.32
CA GLU A 351 23.50 -15.75 11.25
C GLU A 351 22.69 -16.89 11.82
N ALA A 352 21.39 -16.74 12.10
CA ALA A 352 20.53 -17.90 12.33
C ALA A 352 20.45 -18.74 11.06
N ALA A 353 20.26 -18.14 9.88
CA ALA A 353 20.22 -18.85 8.60
C ALA A 353 21.59 -19.34 8.11
N ILE A 354 22.71 -18.83 8.64
CA ILE A 354 24.12 -19.18 8.34
C ILE A 354 24.62 -20.22 9.35
N ALA A 355 24.20 -20.12 10.61
CA ALA A 355 24.29 -21.22 11.57
C ALA A 355 23.43 -22.40 11.11
N ILE A 356 22.30 -22.14 10.45
CA ILE A 356 21.53 -23.13 9.70
C ILE A 356 22.20 -23.40 8.33
N ALA A 357 22.97 -22.48 7.72
CA ALA A 357 23.74 -22.72 6.48
C ALA A 357 24.78 -23.82 6.65
N ALA A 358 25.35 -23.93 7.85
CA ALA A 358 26.20 -25.05 8.25
C ALA A 358 25.45 -26.41 8.28
N GLU A 359 24.10 -26.42 8.29
CA GLU A 359 23.26 -27.63 8.11
C GLU A 359 22.98 -27.98 6.63
N PHE A 360 23.42 -27.17 5.65
CA PHE A 360 23.15 -27.42 4.21
C PHE A 360 24.17 -28.29 3.51
N ASP A 361 25.18 -28.78 4.21
CA ASP A 361 26.03 -29.80 3.63
C ASP A 361 25.14 -31.04 3.34
N GLY A 362 24.97 -31.34 2.05
CA GLY A 362 24.07 -32.40 1.57
C GLY A 362 22.57 -32.07 1.46
N ILE A 363 22.13 -30.81 1.59
CA ILE A 363 20.71 -30.42 1.37
C ILE A 363 20.51 -29.72 0.01
N ILE A 364 19.69 -30.32 -0.85
CA ILE A 364 19.26 -29.71 -2.12
C ILE A 364 18.22 -28.63 -1.85
N CYS A 365 18.58 -27.38 -2.11
CA CYS A 365 17.74 -26.22 -1.83
C CYS A 365 17.36 -25.42 -3.08
N ARG A 366 16.10 -24.96 -3.15
CA ARG A 366 15.56 -24.08 -4.20
C ARG A 366 14.60 -23.05 -3.58
N HIS A 367 14.47 -21.88 -4.19
CA HIS A 367 13.53 -20.85 -3.73
C HIS A 367 12.13 -21.12 -4.29
N MET A 368 11.32 -21.89 -3.55
CA MET A 368 10.06 -22.45 -4.06
C MET A 368 8.91 -22.26 -3.06
N PRO A 369 8.05 -21.24 -3.22
CA PRO A 369 6.85 -21.12 -2.40
C PRO A 369 5.84 -22.20 -2.77
N PHE A 370 5.14 -22.76 -1.78
CA PHE A 370 4.05 -23.69 -2.01
C PHE A 370 2.74 -22.95 -2.26
N LEU A 371 2.17 -23.20 -3.43
CA LEU A 371 0.97 -22.51 -3.91
C LEU A 371 -0.22 -23.47 -3.92
N ARG A 372 -0.99 -23.56 -2.82
CA ARG A 372 -2.15 -24.49 -2.73
C ARG A 372 -3.15 -24.34 -3.89
N SER A 373 -3.28 -23.16 -4.47
CA SER A 373 -4.19 -22.86 -5.58
C SER A 373 -3.81 -23.56 -6.89
N THR A 374 -2.56 -23.97 -7.08
CA THR A 374 -2.11 -24.67 -8.29
C THR A 374 -2.45 -26.17 -8.28
N TYR A 375 -3.02 -26.67 -7.17
CA TYR A 375 -3.37 -28.07 -6.97
C TYR A 375 -4.88 -28.22 -6.82
N PRO A 376 -5.62 -28.72 -7.82
CA PRO A 376 -7.08 -28.81 -7.76
C PRO A 376 -7.59 -29.79 -6.68
N SER A 377 -6.80 -30.78 -6.26
CA SER A 377 -7.18 -31.76 -5.24
C SER A 377 -6.03 -32.12 -4.30
N ASP A 378 -6.37 -32.64 -3.11
CA ASP A 378 -5.38 -33.01 -2.09
C ASP A 378 -4.47 -34.18 -2.52
N ASN A 379 -4.95 -35.00 -3.45
CA ASN A 379 -4.18 -36.11 -4.03
C ASN A 379 -3.07 -35.63 -4.97
N GLN A 380 -3.15 -34.38 -5.44
CA GLN A 380 -2.14 -33.77 -6.29
C GLN A 380 -1.13 -32.93 -5.50
N LEU A 381 -1.30 -32.81 -4.17
CA LEU A 381 -0.36 -32.04 -3.36
C LEU A 381 1.06 -32.63 -3.44
N PRO A 382 2.11 -31.79 -3.46
CA PRO A 382 3.50 -32.23 -3.53
C PRO A 382 3.86 -33.35 -2.55
N LYS A 383 3.46 -33.21 -1.29
CA LYS A 383 3.70 -34.21 -0.24
C LYS A 383 3.01 -35.54 -0.56
N THR A 384 1.79 -35.49 -1.08
CA THR A 384 1.03 -36.67 -1.50
C THR A 384 1.67 -37.32 -2.74
N GLN A 385 2.08 -36.52 -3.73
CA GLN A 385 2.74 -37.00 -4.93
C GLN A 385 4.09 -37.66 -4.61
N LEU A 386 4.90 -37.06 -3.74
CA LEU A 386 6.17 -37.64 -3.31
C LEU A 386 5.97 -38.94 -2.54
N TYR A 387 4.95 -39.02 -1.70
CA TYR A 387 4.59 -40.26 -1.02
C TYR A 387 4.18 -41.36 -2.03
N VAL A 388 3.32 -41.03 -2.99
CA VAL A 388 2.91 -41.98 -4.05
C VAL A 388 4.10 -42.42 -4.91
N HIS A 389 5.01 -41.50 -5.22
CA HIS A 389 6.27 -41.81 -5.91
C HIS A 389 7.13 -42.79 -5.10
N ALA A 390 7.30 -42.56 -3.79
CA ALA A 390 8.03 -43.43 -2.89
C ALA A 390 7.47 -44.86 -2.87
N VAL A 391 6.14 -44.99 -2.73
CA VAL A 391 5.45 -46.29 -2.75
C VAL A 391 5.66 -47.00 -4.08
N LYS A 392 5.52 -46.31 -5.21
CA LYS A 392 5.75 -46.89 -6.55
C LYS A 392 7.19 -47.33 -6.77
N ALA A 393 8.15 -46.61 -6.20
CA ALA A 393 9.57 -46.94 -6.27
C ALA A 393 10.00 -48.04 -5.28
N GLY A 394 9.09 -48.54 -4.43
CA GLY A 394 9.42 -49.52 -3.39
C GLY A 394 10.33 -48.96 -2.30
N LYS A 395 10.34 -47.62 -2.10
CA LYS A 395 11.21 -46.92 -1.16
C LYS A 395 10.44 -46.48 0.10
N SER A 396 11.19 -46.21 1.16
CA SER A 396 10.60 -45.67 2.40
C SER A 396 9.90 -44.32 2.16
N PRO A 397 8.79 -44.04 2.86
CA PRO A 397 8.10 -42.76 2.77
C PRO A 397 9.00 -41.56 3.12
N PRO A 398 8.78 -40.38 2.52
CA PRO A 398 9.52 -39.17 2.85
C PRO A 398 9.27 -38.73 4.30
N ALA A 399 10.33 -38.38 5.02
CA ALA A 399 10.29 -37.85 6.38
C ALA A 399 10.44 -36.32 6.38
N TYR A 400 9.81 -35.64 7.34
CA TYR A 400 9.81 -34.17 7.41
C TYR A 400 10.19 -33.66 8.79
N GLU A 401 11.18 -32.79 8.82
CA GLU A 401 11.57 -32.01 9.99
C GLU A 401 11.23 -30.55 9.73
N THR A 402 10.56 -29.87 10.66
CA THR A 402 10.13 -28.48 10.46
C THR A 402 10.71 -27.58 11.53
N GLN A 403 11.39 -26.54 11.08
CA GLN A 403 11.92 -25.46 11.89
C GLN A 403 10.94 -24.29 11.88
N GLN A 404 10.81 -23.61 13.01
CA GLN A 404 9.99 -22.41 13.15
C GLN A 404 10.85 -21.23 13.60
N CYS A 405 10.72 -20.11 12.91
CA CYS A 405 11.31 -18.83 13.29
C CYS A 405 10.19 -17.78 13.32
N ASP A 406 9.93 -17.19 14.48
CA ASP A 406 8.77 -16.34 14.74
C ASP A 406 7.44 -17.00 14.32
N LYS A 407 6.78 -16.45 13.28
CA LYS A 407 5.50 -16.92 12.72
C LYS A 407 5.67 -17.65 11.39
N LEU A 408 6.90 -17.98 11.04
CA LEU A 408 7.25 -18.60 9.76
C LEU A 408 7.87 -19.98 9.98
N PHE A 409 7.66 -20.86 9.00
CA PHE A 409 8.00 -22.28 9.05
C PHE A 409 8.80 -22.67 7.82
N ARG A 410 9.77 -23.55 8.02
CA ARG A 410 10.54 -24.17 6.95
C ARG A 410 10.70 -25.65 7.25
N SER A 411 10.60 -26.48 6.23
CA SER A 411 10.76 -27.92 6.38
C SER A 411 11.95 -28.44 5.59
N ILE A 412 12.55 -29.50 6.10
CA ILE A 412 13.52 -30.36 5.44
C ILE A 412 12.82 -31.70 5.20
N CYS A 413 12.78 -32.11 3.94
CA CYS A 413 12.26 -33.39 3.50
C CYS A 413 13.44 -34.34 3.29
N THR A 414 13.46 -35.47 3.98
CA THR A 414 14.44 -36.54 3.76
C THR A 414 13.77 -37.64 2.96
N TYR A 415 14.35 -37.98 1.81
CA TYR A 415 13.87 -39.04 0.92
C TYR A 415 15.04 -39.61 0.14
N ASP A 416 15.15 -40.94 0.11
CA ASP A 416 16.19 -41.67 -0.64
C ASP A 416 17.62 -41.23 -0.32
N ASP A 417 17.92 -41.14 0.99
CA ASP A 417 19.19 -40.65 1.54
C ASP A 417 19.59 -39.22 1.13
N GLN A 418 18.69 -38.49 0.49
CA GLN A 418 18.85 -37.08 0.14
C GLN A 418 17.93 -36.19 0.97
N ARG A 419 18.35 -34.95 1.18
CA ARG A 419 17.62 -33.94 1.94
C ARG A 419 17.24 -32.79 1.03
N PHE A 420 16.00 -32.33 1.12
CA PHE A 420 15.43 -31.30 0.26
C PHE A 420 14.77 -30.21 1.09
N SER A 421 14.92 -28.95 0.72
CA SER A 421 14.24 -27.86 1.42
C SER A 421 13.97 -26.67 0.51
N SER A 422 12.82 -26.02 0.69
CA SER A 422 12.60 -24.70 0.09
C SER A 422 13.27 -23.62 0.93
N SER A 423 13.94 -22.65 0.30
CA SER A 423 14.43 -21.45 0.98
C SER A 423 13.33 -20.41 1.23
N TYR A 424 12.12 -20.64 0.73
CA TYR A 424 10.96 -19.81 1.03
C TYR A 424 10.31 -20.25 2.35
N TRP A 425 10.16 -19.31 3.28
CA TRP A 425 9.56 -19.57 4.59
C TRP A 425 8.04 -19.41 4.54
N GLU A 426 7.32 -20.43 4.96
CA GLU A 426 5.86 -20.54 4.85
C GLU A 426 5.14 -20.11 6.12
N LYS A 427 3.83 -19.85 6.02
CA LYS A 427 3.02 -19.34 7.16
C LYS A 427 2.62 -20.41 8.16
N ASN A 428 2.73 -21.68 7.79
CA ASN A 428 2.43 -22.80 8.67
C ASN A 428 3.24 -24.04 8.27
N LYS A 429 3.39 -24.96 9.23
CA LYS A 429 4.08 -26.24 9.06
C LYS A 429 3.61 -27.02 7.83
N LYS A 430 2.29 -27.13 7.60
CA LYS A 430 1.75 -27.91 6.48
C LYS A 430 2.25 -27.37 5.13
N GLN A 431 2.27 -26.05 4.95
CA GLN A 431 2.76 -25.43 3.72
C GLN A 431 4.28 -25.59 3.56
N ALA A 432 5.04 -25.47 4.66
CA ALA A 432 6.48 -25.68 4.65
C ALA A 432 6.87 -27.09 4.17
N GLU A 433 6.14 -28.12 4.62
CA GLU A 433 6.35 -29.51 4.20
C GLU A 433 6.04 -29.70 2.70
N GLN A 434 4.99 -29.05 2.19
CA GLN A 434 4.68 -29.07 0.76
C GLN A 434 5.77 -28.37 -0.07
N GLY A 435 6.33 -27.27 0.43
CA GLY A 435 7.46 -26.57 -0.19
C GLY A 435 8.72 -27.43 -0.26
N ALA A 436 9.04 -28.19 0.79
CA ALA A 436 10.14 -29.13 0.77
C ALA A 436 9.91 -30.31 -0.20
N ALA A 437 8.69 -30.85 -0.23
CA ALA A 437 8.31 -31.92 -1.17
C ALA A 437 8.37 -31.47 -2.63
N LEU A 438 8.03 -30.21 -2.91
CA LEU A 438 8.16 -29.58 -4.23
C LEU A 438 9.60 -29.62 -4.74
N VAL A 439 10.57 -29.28 -3.88
CA VAL A 439 11.99 -29.31 -4.23
C VAL A 439 12.44 -30.74 -4.54
N ALA A 440 11.99 -31.72 -3.74
CA ALA A 440 12.29 -33.13 -3.96
C ALA A 440 11.74 -33.62 -5.31
N LEU A 441 10.46 -33.36 -5.60
CA LEU A 441 9.82 -33.77 -6.85
C LEU A 441 10.47 -33.13 -8.08
N LEU A 442 10.87 -31.85 -8.00
CA LEU A 442 11.62 -31.20 -9.06
C LEU A 442 12.99 -31.85 -9.27
N HIS A 443 13.71 -32.18 -8.19
CA HIS A 443 15.00 -32.86 -8.29
C HIS A 443 14.88 -34.26 -8.90
N LEU A 444 13.84 -35.01 -8.54
CA LEU A 444 13.54 -36.34 -9.06
C LEU A 444 12.97 -36.34 -10.49
N GLY A 445 12.90 -35.17 -11.15
CA GLY A 445 12.35 -35.02 -12.50
C GLY A 445 10.84 -35.32 -12.60
N GLN A 446 10.13 -35.33 -11.47
CA GLN A 446 8.68 -35.56 -11.42
C GLN A 446 7.88 -34.28 -11.71
N LEU A 447 8.54 -33.12 -11.69
CA LEU A 447 7.98 -31.82 -12.03
C LEU A 447 8.90 -31.10 -12.99
N GLU A 448 8.33 -30.36 -13.93
CA GLU A 448 9.10 -29.55 -14.87
C GLU A 448 9.36 -28.15 -14.32
N ALA A 449 10.63 -27.72 -14.38
CA ALA A 449 11.05 -26.42 -13.90
C ALA A 449 10.34 -25.25 -14.61
N GLU A 450 9.94 -25.43 -15.87
CA GLU A 450 9.23 -24.41 -16.64
C GLU A 450 7.80 -24.21 -16.12
N VAL A 451 7.05 -25.29 -15.92
CA VAL A 451 5.69 -25.26 -15.32
C VAL A 451 5.69 -24.60 -13.94
N LEU A 452 6.71 -24.90 -13.12
CA LEU A 452 6.83 -24.32 -11.78
C LEU A 452 7.23 -22.83 -11.84
N ARG A 453 8.02 -22.40 -12.82
CA ARG A 453 8.29 -20.98 -13.07
C ARG A 453 7.04 -20.24 -13.55
N ASP A 454 6.27 -20.89 -14.42
CA ASP A 454 5.06 -20.32 -14.98
C ASP A 454 3.97 -20.09 -13.94
N ASN A 455 3.83 -20.99 -12.97
CA ASN A 455 2.84 -20.86 -11.89
C ASN A 455 3.35 -20.13 -10.64
N GLY A 456 4.63 -19.72 -10.64
CA GLY A 456 5.27 -18.98 -9.54
C GLY A 456 5.74 -19.83 -8.35
N SER A 457 5.70 -21.17 -8.46
CA SER A 457 6.21 -22.10 -7.43
C SER A 457 7.73 -22.31 -7.51
N LEU A 458 8.40 -21.80 -8.56
CA LEU A 458 9.85 -21.73 -8.67
C LEU A 458 10.27 -20.30 -8.98
N LEU A 459 10.94 -19.66 -8.03
CA LEU A 459 11.43 -18.29 -8.13
C LEU A 459 12.91 -18.30 -8.55
N ASN A 460 13.25 -17.48 -9.54
CA ASN A 460 14.64 -17.28 -10.01
C ASN A 460 15.48 -16.51 -9.01
#